data_AF-A0A7C2K2D6-F1
#
_entry.id   AF-A0A7C2K2D6-F1
#
_cell.length_a   1.000
_cell.length_b   1.000
_cell.length_c   1.000
_cell.angle_alpha   90.00
_cell.angle_beta   90.00
_cell.angle_gamma   90.00
#
_symmetry.space_group_name_H-M   'P 1'
#
loop_
_entity.id
_entity.type
_entity.pdbx_description
1 polymer ?
#
loop_
_entity_poly.entity_id
_entity_poly.type
_entity_poly.pdbx_seq_one_letter_code
_entity_poly.pdbx_strand_id
1 'polypeptide(L)'
;MVEVIVVGSRHPCIRCITMRRYVEEIAKEFSGKVTLKYVRPDAEEAKKLGKVEDGYHISVIENVPHDEEGIIRLNKEIDELRKDEEKNWSLIQKKMEELEEKLKPIKEKAVEKKYLMTPVLAVNGKVKCWGYVPSKEKVKEWIKEELQQNS
;
A
#
# COMPACT_ATOMS: atom_id res chain seq x y z
N MET A 1 7.62 13.11 17.93
CA MET A 1 7.97 12.76 16.53
C MET A 1 7.13 11.56 16.16
N VAL A 2 6.52 11.54 14.97
CA VAL A 2 5.63 10.46 14.51
C VAL A 2 6.38 9.59 13.52
N GLU A 3 6.41 8.28 13.78
CA GLU A 3 6.97 7.30 12.86
C GLU A 3 5.88 6.85 11.88
N VAL A 4 6.20 6.84 10.59
CA VAL A 4 5.33 6.30 9.54
C VAL A 4 6.10 5.17 8.84
N ILE A 5 5.51 3.98 8.84
CA ILE A 5 6.06 2.79 8.18
C ILE A 5 5.15 2.44 7.01
N VAL A 6 5.75 2.34 5.82
CA VAL A 6 5.10 1.77 4.63
C VAL A 6 5.74 0.42 4.34
N VAL A 7 4.96 -0.65 4.42
CA VAL A 7 5.39 -1.98 3.99
C VAL A 7 4.96 -2.20 2.55
N GLY A 8 5.95 -2.33 1.66
CA GLY A 8 5.74 -2.58 0.23
C GLY A 8 5.97 -4.04 -0.15
N SER A 9 5.51 -4.46 -1.32
CA SER A 9 5.77 -5.79 -1.86
C SER A 9 7.20 -5.95 -2.37
N ARG A 10 7.62 -7.21 -2.55
CA ARG A 10 8.90 -7.56 -3.19
C ARG A 10 8.88 -7.37 -4.71
N HIS A 11 7.70 -7.54 -5.31
CA HIS A 11 7.45 -7.40 -6.73
C HIS A 11 7.03 -5.97 -7.09
N PRO A 12 7.20 -5.52 -8.35
CA PRO A 12 6.62 -4.27 -8.84
C PRO A 12 5.12 -4.23 -8.56
N CYS A 13 4.72 -3.34 -7.66
CA CYS A 13 3.32 -3.18 -7.28
C CYS A 13 2.97 -1.71 -7.30
N ILE A 14 2.08 -1.36 -8.23
CA ILE A 14 1.67 0.01 -8.42
C ILE A 14 1.08 0.63 -7.15
N ARG A 15 0.33 -0.17 -6.38
CA ARG A 15 -0.27 0.25 -5.11
C ARG A 15 0.77 0.61 -4.07
N CYS A 16 1.85 -0.18 -3.96
CA CYS A 16 2.94 0.08 -3.03
C CYS A 16 3.70 1.35 -3.41
N ILE A 17 3.94 1.57 -4.71
CA ILE A 17 4.60 2.78 -5.21
C ILE A 17 3.73 4.01 -4.95
N THR A 18 2.42 3.94 -5.24
CA THR A 18 1.48 5.05 -5.01
C THR A 18 1.37 5.40 -3.53
N MET A 19 1.19 4.40 -2.65
CA MET A 19 1.18 4.60 -1.19
C MET A 19 2.45 5.30 -0.72
N ARG A 20 3.62 4.80 -1.14
CA ARG A 20 4.92 5.39 -0.81
C ARG A 20 4.96 6.86 -1.20
N ARG A 21 4.62 7.19 -2.46
CA ARG A 21 4.67 8.57 -2.94
C ARG A 21 3.73 9.49 -2.15
N TYR A 22 2.50 9.05 -1.89
CA TYR A 22 1.53 9.84 -1.10
C TYR A 22 2.10 10.18 0.27
N VAL A 23 2.68 9.19 0.95
CA VAL A 23 3.28 9.40 2.27
C VAL A 23 4.51 10.32 2.20
N GLU A 24 5.37 10.21 1.18
CA GLU A 24 6.52 11.12 0.99
C GLU A 24 6.09 12.57 0.81
N GLU A 25 5.09 12.81 -0.03
CA GLU A 25 4.56 14.15 -0.26
C GLU A 25 3.96 14.75 1.01
N ILE A 26 3.15 13.96 1.72
CA ILE A 26 2.50 14.41 2.95
C ILE A 26 3.53 14.62 4.06
N ALA A 27 4.54 13.76 4.18
CA ALA A 27 5.60 13.90 5.19
C ALA A 27 6.37 15.23 5.05
N LYS A 28 6.56 15.73 3.81
CA LYS A 28 7.19 17.04 3.57
C LYS A 28 6.40 18.19 4.20
N GLU A 29 5.06 18.10 4.22
CA GLU A 29 4.19 19.10 4.86
C GLU A 29 4.37 19.16 6.39
N PHE A 30 4.89 18.11 7.00
CA PHE A 30 5.12 18.02 8.45
C PHE A 30 6.60 18.11 8.83
N SER A 31 7.38 18.87 8.06
CA SER A 31 8.85 18.99 8.15
C SER A 31 9.39 18.95 9.59
N GLY A 32 10.19 17.91 9.88
CA GLY A 32 10.84 17.66 11.17
C GLY A 32 10.01 16.91 12.22
N LYS A 33 8.71 16.67 11.97
CA LYS A 33 7.83 15.96 12.91
C LYS A 33 7.54 14.51 12.53
N VAL A 34 7.84 14.12 11.29
CA VAL A 34 7.58 12.78 10.74
C VAL A 34 8.87 12.09 10.34
N THR A 35 9.04 10.84 10.78
CA THR A 35 10.09 9.93 10.31
C THR A 35 9.45 8.87 9.43
N LEU A 36 9.97 8.68 8.22
CA LEU A 36 9.41 7.76 7.23
C LEU A 36 10.33 6.56 7.01
N LYS A 37 9.77 5.36 7.10
CA LYS A 37 10.48 4.09 6.85
C LYS A 37 9.77 3.28 5.78
N TYR A 38 10.56 2.71 4.88
CA TYR A 38 10.13 1.73 3.90
C TYR A 38 10.70 0.39 4.26
N VAL A 39 9.84 -0.59 4.43
CA VAL A 39 10.25 -1.94 4.81
C VAL A 39 9.64 -2.96 3.87
N ARG A 40 10.34 -4.08 3.72
CA ARG A 40 9.83 -5.25 3.00
C ARG A 40 8.93 -6.08 3.92
N PRO A 41 8.07 -6.96 3.38
CA PRO A 41 7.16 -7.78 4.18
C PRO A 41 7.91 -8.75 5.12
N ASP A 42 9.10 -9.17 4.72
CA ASP A 42 9.97 -10.11 5.45
C ASP A 42 10.87 -9.44 6.52
N ALA A 43 10.87 -8.10 6.59
CA ALA A 43 11.64 -7.36 7.59
C ALA A 43 11.06 -7.55 9.01
N GLU A 44 11.92 -7.57 10.02
CA GLU A 44 11.51 -7.72 11.43
C GLU A 44 10.53 -6.62 11.87
N GLU A 45 10.70 -5.40 11.36
CA GLU A 45 9.78 -4.29 11.60
C GLU A 45 8.39 -4.54 11.04
N ALA A 46 8.26 -5.18 9.88
CA ALA A 46 6.97 -5.53 9.30
C ALA A 46 6.29 -6.64 10.11
N LYS A 47 7.05 -7.65 10.56
CA LYS A 47 6.53 -8.74 11.41
C LYS A 47 5.95 -8.25 12.73
N LYS A 48 6.49 -7.17 13.30
CA LYS A 48 5.94 -6.53 14.50
C LYS A 48 4.53 -5.95 14.29
N LEU A 49 4.16 -5.63 13.06
CA LEU A 49 2.83 -5.12 12.72
C LEU A 49 1.78 -6.23 12.59
N GLY A 50 2.22 -7.47 12.34
CA GLY A 50 1.37 -8.64 12.17
C GLY A 50 1.87 -9.57 11.07
N LYS A 51 0.98 -10.42 10.55
CA LYS A 51 1.27 -11.36 9.46
C LYS A 51 1.26 -10.64 8.11
N VAL A 52 2.31 -9.86 7.82
CA VAL A 52 2.41 -9.08 6.58
C VAL A 52 2.89 -9.96 5.42
N GLU A 53 2.22 -9.88 4.28
CA GLU A 53 2.65 -10.59 3.06
C GLU A 53 2.17 -9.85 1.80
N ASP A 54 2.86 -10.03 0.67
CA ASP A 54 2.40 -9.49 -0.60
C ASP A 54 1.36 -10.39 -1.29
N GLY A 55 0.55 -9.79 -2.17
CA GLY A 55 -0.58 -10.50 -2.79
C GLY A 55 -0.17 -11.72 -3.61
N TYR A 56 1.01 -11.69 -4.23
CA TYR A 56 1.54 -12.83 -5.00
C TYR A 56 1.89 -13.99 -4.08
N HIS A 57 2.63 -13.74 -2.99
CA HIS A 57 2.94 -14.80 -2.05
C HIS A 57 1.69 -15.35 -1.36
N ILE A 58 0.69 -14.51 -1.03
CA ILE A 58 -0.59 -14.99 -0.48
C ILE A 58 -1.28 -15.93 -1.48
N SER A 59 -1.32 -15.58 -2.77
CA SER A 59 -1.98 -16.42 -3.77
C SER A 59 -1.29 -17.76 -3.95
N VAL A 60 0.05 -17.79 -3.87
CA VAL A 60 0.85 -19.03 -3.93
C VAL A 60 0.66 -19.88 -2.66
N ILE A 61 0.80 -19.29 -1.47
CA ILE A 61 0.73 -20.02 -0.18
C ILE A 61 -0.66 -20.61 0.04
N GLU A 62 -1.70 -19.82 -0.23
CA GLU A 62 -3.09 -20.21 0.03
C GLU A 62 -3.77 -20.82 -1.21
N ASN A 63 -3.01 -21.04 -2.29
CA ASN A 63 -3.47 -21.61 -3.56
C ASN A 63 -4.76 -20.94 -4.08
N VAL A 64 -4.75 -19.61 -4.15
CA VAL A 64 -5.91 -18.80 -4.55
C VAL A 64 -5.97 -18.69 -6.07
N PRO A 65 -7.03 -19.19 -6.72
CA PRO A 65 -7.23 -18.97 -8.15
C PRO A 65 -7.42 -17.47 -8.42
N HIS A 66 -6.65 -16.92 -9.35
CA HIS A 66 -6.70 -15.51 -9.72
C HIS A 66 -6.20 -15.30 -11.15
N ASP A 67 -6.53 -14.16 -11.75
CA ASP A 67 -6.08 -13.77 -13.08
C ASP A 67 -4.70 -13.10 -13.02
N GLU A 68 -3.65 -13.92 -12.90
CA GLU A 68 -2.26 -13.46 -12.81
C GLU A 68 -1.85 -12.63 -14.03
N GLU A 69 -2.13 -13.11 -15.24
CA GLU A 69 -1.81 -12.41 -16.49
C GLU A 69 -2.50 -11.04 -16.56
N GLY A 70 -3.78 -10.97 -16.19
CA GLY A 70 -4.52 -9.72 -16.12
C GLY A 70 -3.94 -8.74 -15.12
N ILE A 71 -3.50 -9.20 -13.95
CA ILE A 71 -2.85 -8.36 -12.93
C ILE A 71 -1.50 -7.84 -13.43
N ILE A 72 -0.67 -8.70 -14.03
CA ILE A 72 0.63 -8.29 -14.59
C ILE A 72 0.43 -7.27 -15.70
N ARG A 73 -0.52 -7.51 -16.61
CA ARG A 73 -0.86 -6.59 -17.70
C ARG A 73 -1.30 -5.22 -17.18
N LEU A 74 -2.24 -5.19 -16.22
CA LEU A 74 -2.71 -3.93 -15.63
C LEU A 74 -1.60 -3.16 -14.93
N ASN A 75 -0.73 -3.83 -14.17
CA ASN A 75 0.40 -3.15 -13.53
C ASN A 75 1.31 -2.48 -14.58
N LYS A 76 1.59 -3.15 -15.70
CA LYS A 76 2.39 -2.57 -16.80
C LYS A 76 1.67 -1.40 -17.48
N GLU A 77 0.38 -1.53 -17.77
CA GLU A 77 -0.43 -0.47 -18.38
C GLU A 77 -0.44 0.78 -17.48
N ILE A 78 -0.64 0.62 -16.17
CA ILE A 78 -0.65 1.74 -15.24
C ILE A 78 0.74 2.37 -15.12
N ASP A 79 1.80 1.57 -15.05
CA ASP A 79 3.17 2.07 -14.99
C ASP A 79 3.52 2.94 -16.21
N GLU A 80 3.10 2.53 -17.40
CA GLU A 80 3.26 3.30 -18.63
C GLU A 80 2.45 4.62 -18.60
N LEU A 81 1.19 4.57 -18.17
CA LEU A 81 0.34 5.77 -18.07
C LEU A 81 0.91 6.81 -17.09
N ARG A 82 1.61 6.38 -16.05
CA ARG A 82 2.18 7.27 -15.03
C ARG A 82 3.36 8.10 -15.51
N LYS A 83 3.91 7.85 -16.70
CA LYS A 83 4.91 8.73 -17.32
C LYS A 83 4.38 10.16 -17.54
N ASP A 84 3.06 10.30 -17.71
CA ASP A 84 2.35 11.58 -17.77
C ASP A 84 1.06 11.48 -16.94
N GLU A 85 1.24 11.44 -15.62
CA GLU A 85 0.16 11.15 -14.68
C GLU A 85 -0.95 12.21 -14.68
N GLU A 86 -0.61 13.48 -14.84
CA GLU A 86 -1.60 14.57 -14.86
C GLU A 86 -2.58 14.39 -16.03
N LYS A 87 -2.06 14.08 -17.22
CA LYS A 87 -2.87 13.84 -18.41
C LYS A 87 -3.65 12.53 -18.33
N ASN A 88 -3.04 11.49 -17.75
CA ASN A 88 -3.60 10.14 -17.74
C ASN A 88 -4.36 9.79 -16.46
N TRP A 89 -4.58 10.75 -15.56
CA TRP A 89 -5.12 10.50 -14.23
C TRP A 89 -6.44 9.70 -14.23
N SER A 90 -7.39 10.09 -15.07
CA SER A 90 -8.69 9.39 -15.17
C SER A 90 -8.55 7.94 -15.68
N LEU A 91 -7.63 7.70 -16.62
CA LEU A 91 -7.33 6.36 -17.11
C LEU A 91 -6.62 5.51 -16.05
N ILE A 92 -5.68 6.11 -15.33
CA ILE A 92 -4.99 5.46 -14.20
C ILE A 92 -6.00 5.04 -13.14
N GLN A 93 -6.94 5.93 -12.77
CA GLN A 93 -7.99 5.60 -11.80
C GLN A 93 -8.83 4.41 -12.26
N LYS A 94 -9.33 4.42 -13.51
CA LYS A 94 -10.10 3.31 -14.06
C LYS A 94 -9.32 1.99 -14.06
N LYS A 95 -8.03 2.03 -14.41
CA LYS A 95 -7.16 0.84 -14.41
C LYS A 95 -6.85 0.34 -13.00
N MET A 96 -6.74 1.24 -12.03
CA MET A 96 -6.61 0.88 -10.63
C MET A 96 -7.87 0.18 -10.10
N GLU A 97 -9.07 0.62 -10.51
CA GLU A 97 -10.33 -0.05 -10.18
C GLU A 97 -10.39 -1.46 -10.80
N GLU A 98 -10.03 -1.60 -12.08
CA GLU A 98 -9.92 -2.91 -12.75
C GLU A 98 -8.93 -3.84 -12.01
N LEU A 99 -7.84 -3.30 -11.49
CA LEU A 99 -6.85 -4.05 -10.72
C LEU A 99 -7.40 -4.50 -9.36
N GLU A 100 -8.15 -3.65 -8.67
CA GLU A 100 -8.77 -3.98 -7.39
C GLU A 100 -9.79 -5.13 -7.52
N GLU A 101 -10.56 -5.17 -8.60
CA GLU A 101 -11.48 -6.27 -8.87
C GLU A 101 -10.75 -7.60 -9.09
N LYS A 102 -9.64 -7.59 -9.84
CA LYS A 102 -8.82 -8.81 -10.06
C LYS A 102 -8.15 -9.30 -8.79
N LEU A 103 -7.82 -8.40 -7.87
CA LEU A 103 -7.18 -8.74 -6.60
C LEU A 103 -8.17 -9.16 -5.52
N LYS A 104 -9.47 -9.03 -5.75
CA LYS A 104 -10.53 -9.35 -4.78
C LYS A 104 -10.41 -10.76 -4.17
N PRO A 105 -10.20 -11.85 -4.94
CA PRO A 105 -10.07 -13.19 -4.35
C PRO A 105 -8.88 -13.30 -3.38
N ILE A 106 -7.77 -12.65 -3.72
CA ILE A 106 -6.55 -12.62 -2.90
C ILE A 106 -6.80 -11.80 -1.62
N LYS A 107 -7.50 -10.66 -1.75
CA LYS A 107 -7.88 -9.80 -0.60
C LYS A 107 -8.79 -10.54 0.37
N GLU A 108 -9.80 -11.23 -0.14
CA GLU A 108 -10.74 -12.01 0.68
C GLU A 108 -9.99 -13.12 1.43
N LYS A 109 -9.10 -13.85 0.74
CA LYS A 109 -8.26 -14.86 1.39
C LYS A 109 -7.30 -14.26 2.41
N ALA A 110 -6.73 -13.10 2.12
CA ALA A 110 -5.85 -12.39 3.05
C ALA A 110 -6.58 -12.07 4.36
N VAL A 111 -7.81 -11.56 4.28
CA VAL A 111 -8.66 -11.28 5.45
C VAL A 111 -8.98 -12.57 6.21
N GLU A 112 -9.43 -13.62 5.52
CA GLU A 112 -9.76 -14.92 6.12
C GLU A 112 -8.58 -15.49 6.94
N LYS A 113 -7.37 -15.36 6.40
CA LYS A 113 -6.14 -15.92 6.99
C LYS A 113 -5.37 -14.91 7.86
N LYS A 114 -5.97 -13.75 8.12
CA LYS A 114 -5.44 -12.66 8.95
C LYS A 114 -4.08 -12.12 8.45
N TYR A 115 -3.86 -12.14 7.15
CA TYR A 115 -2.74 -11.44 6.53
C TYR A 115 -3.01 -9.94 6.45
N LEU A 116 -1.97 -9.16 6.71
CA LEU A 116 -1.91 -7.75 6.33
C LEU A 116 -1.30 -7.68 4.93
N MET A 117 -2.16 -7.71 3.91
CA MET A 117 -1.69 -7.68 2.52
C MET A 117 -1.07 -6.31 2.18
N THR A 118 0.07 -6.30 1.48
CA THR A 118 0.69 -5.04 1.03
C THR A 118 -0.18 -4.27 0.00
N PRO A 119 -0.11 -2.93 -0.05
CA PRO A 119 0.67 -2.08 0.85
C PRO A 119 0.07 -2.04 2.26
N VAL A 120 0.93 -1.94 3.28
CA VAL A 120 0.52 -1.70 4.67
C VAL A 120 1.05 -0.34 5.09
N LEU A 121 0.20 0.49 5.68
CA LEU A 121 0.59 1.76 6.30
C LEU A 121 0.38 1.65 7.81
N ALA A 122 1.46 1.89 8.56
CA ALA A 122 1.40 2.03 10.00
C ALA A 122 1.92 3.40 10.43
N VAL A 123 1.30 3.97 11.46
CA VAL A 123 1.70 5.24 12.08
C VAL A 123 1.89 4.99 13.57
N ASN A 124 3.10 5.25 14.10
CA ASN A 124 3.52 4.91 15.46
C ASN A 124 3.24 3.44 15.84
N GLY A 125 3.58 2.51 14.94
CA GLY A 125 3.34 1.08 15.13
C GLY A 125 1.88 0.63 15.03
N LYS A 126 0.91 1.54 14.88
CA LYS A 126 -0.50 1.20 14.68
C LYS A 126 -0.80 1.09 13.18
N VAL A 127 -1.29 -0.07 12.74
CA VAL A 127 -1.73 -0.26 11.36
C VAL A 127 -2.98 0.60 11.10
N LYS A 128 -2.90 1.48 10.09
CA LYS A 128 -4.00 2.37 9.68
C LYS A 128 -4.74 1.84 8.45
N CYS A 129 -4.04 1.18 7.53
CA CYS A 129 -4.66 0.47 6.41
C CYS A 129 -3.74 -0.62 5.83
N TRP A 130 -4.35 -1.58 5.12
CA TRP A 130 -3.66 -2.64 4.40
C TRP A 130 -4.46 -3.07 3.16
N GLY A 131 -3.76 -3.48 2.12
CA GLY A 131 -4.34 -4.13 0.93
C GLY A 131 -5.04 -3.20 -0.06
N TYR A 132 -4.96 -1.88 0.14
CA TYR A 132 -5.44 -0.83 -0.76
C TYR A 132 -4.66 0.47 -0.56
N VAL A 133 -4.86 1.45 -1.43
CA VAL A 133 -4.26 2.80 -1.32
C VAL A 133 -5.36 3.80 -0.91
N PRO A 134 -5.26 4.45 0.27
CA PRO A 134 -6.17 5.51 0.71
C PRO A 134 -5.91 6.82 -0.04
N SER A 135 -6.82 7.80 0.09
CA SER A 135 -6.57 9.15 -0.41
C SER A 135 -5.47 9.86 0.37
N LYS A 136 -4.86 10.89 -0.23
CA LYS A 136 -3.82 11.70 0.44
C LYS A 136 -4.36 12.39 1.70
N GLU A 137 -5.58 12.89 1.63
CA GLU A 137 -6.27 13.55 2.74
C GLU A 137 -6.41 12.59 3.91
N LYS A 138 -6.77 11.33 3.64
CA LYS A 138 -6.92 10.33 4.71
C LYS A 138 -5.60 9.97 5.38
N VAL A 139 -4.52 9.85 4.60
CA VAL A 139 -3.17 9.65 5.15
C VAL A 139 -2.76 10.83 6.02
N LYS A 140 -3.03 12.06 5.55
CA LYS A 140 -2.75 13.30 6.28
C LYS A 140 -3.53 13.38 7.58
N GLU A 141 -4.79 12.96 7.62
CA GLU A 141 -5.59 12.85 8.84
C GLU A 141 -4.93 11.93 9.87
N TRP A 142 -4.54 10.71 9.48
CA TRP A 142 -3.92 9.76 10.41
C TRP A 142 -2.60 10.27 11.00
N ILE A 143 -1.79 10.97 10.20
CA ILE A 143 -0.56 11.59 10.70
C ILE A 143 -0.88 12.71 11.70
N LYS A 144 -1.88 13.56 11.42
CA LYS A 144 -2.31 14.64 12.33
C LYS A 144 -2.84 14.09 13.65
N GLU A 145 -3.68 13.07 13.62
CA GLU A 145 -4.22 12.41 14.82
C GLU A 145 -3.09 11.97 15.77
N GLU A 146 -2.07 11.32 15.21
CA GLU A 146 -0.93 10.82 16.01
C GLU A 146 0.02 11.96 16.44
N LEU A 147 0.11 13.06 15.69
CA LEU A 147 0.87 14.24 16.14
C LEU A 147 0.21 14.91 17.34
N GLN A 148 -1.12 15.00 17.36
CA GLN A 148 -1.89 15.61 18.45
C GLN A 148 -1.87 14.77 19.73
N GLN A 149 -1.84 13.44 19.61
CA GLN A 149 -1.73 12.53 20.77
C GLN A 149 -0.33 12.53 21.41
N ASN A 150 0.67 13.06 20.72
CA ASN A 150 2.07 13.12 21.16
C ASN A 150 2.57 14.56 21.42
N SER A 151 1.65 15.53 21.50
CA SER A 151 1.91 16.93 21.89
C SER A 151 1.44 17.17 23.32
#